data_AF-A0A7X1PB62-F1
#
_entry.id   AF-A0A7X1PB62-F1
#
_cell.length_a   1.000
_cell.length_b   1.000
_cell.length_c   1.000
_cell.angle_alpha   90.00
_cell.angle_beta   90.00
_cell.angle_gamma   90.00
#
_symmetry.space_group_name_H-M   'P 1'
#
loop_
_entity.id
_entity.type
_entity.pdbx_description
1 polymer ?
#
loop_
_entity_poly.entity_id
_entity_poly.type
_entity_poly.pdbx_seq_one_letter_code
_entity_poly.pdbx_strand_id
1 'polypeptide(L)'
;MLLAWNVSAEGERRIEVLWYTYADPMSRYRSMIRSLASVVHTIPASGGIRWHLTFFDPTTPRPAFERFDVLVIQSGEAFLTGDENEKTNMVPDFRSILSNRRYIERARGDRTFLTGSDADLHAMVGDTGNAPVKEGGFRITCNPVFVATTCWDGAAGHVINAINWAAGGRGLGIVSFVAAEFPNSRWWLHPDSFLREELSGLRSYSSLVVVFGPGRRDNAPVIPSAMSTHRLNAGLTSKGLSNWNNSFHAGFRRAIPGYVPVVLSGRYPDLALAIATDGTLRHRAAARPTSSRGPQ
;
A
#
# COMPACT_ATOMS: atom_id res chain seq x y z
N MET A 1 -4.84 28.04 -7.55
CA MET A 1 -4.84 28.46 -6.12
C MET A 1 -4.00 27.44 -5.35
N LEU A 2 -2.71 27.71 -5.18
CA LEU A 2 -1.82 26.88 -4.36
C LEU A 2 -2.14 27.17 -2.89
N LEU A 3 -2.62 26.18 -2.16
CA LEU A 3 -2.60 26.24 -0.70
C LEU A 3 -1.15 26.05 -0.25
N ALA A 4 -0.48 27.16 -0.02
CA ALA A 4 0.77 27.22 0.72
C ALA A 4 0.49 26.70 2.13
N TRP A 5 1.27 25.71 2.56
CA TRP A 5 1.27 25.25 3.93
C TRP A 5 1.87 26.36 4.78
N ASN A 6 1.19 26.76 5.87
CA ASN A 6 1.83 27.51 6.95
C ASN A 6 2.97 26.63 7.48
N VAL A 7 4.20 27.04 7.16
CA VAL A 7 5.41 26.39 7.66
C VAL A 7 5.67 26.95 9.05
N SER A 8 5.35 26.16 10.08
CA SER A 8 5.93 26.35 11.40
C SER A 8 7.36 25.80 11.40
N ALA A 9 8.25 26.51 12.08
CA ALA A 9 9.70 26.33 12.13
C ALA A 9 10.20 24.90 12.43
N GLU A 10 11.33 24.56 11.79
CA GLU A 10 12.41 23.61 12.16
C GLU A 10 12.11 22.54 13.24
N GLY A 11 11.10 21.71 13.00
CA GLY A 11 10.94 20.42 13.64
C GLY A 11 11.17 19.30 12.62
N GLU A 12 11.94 18.29 12.99
CA GLU A 12 12.14 17.11 12.15
C GLU A 12 10.79 16.47 11.78
N ARG A 13 10.47 16.42 10.49
CA ARG A 13 9.16 15.95 10.02
C ARG A 13 9.07 14.43 10.18
N ARG A 14 8.36 13.97 11.21
CA ARG A 14 8.16 12.56 11.56
C ARG A 14 6.70 12.15 11.35
N ILE A 15 6.47 10.91 10.91
CA ILE A 15 5.16 10.27 10.87
C ILE A 15 5.16 8.97 11.66
N GLU A 16 4.01 8.63 12.25
CA GLU A 16 3.75 7.41 13.00
C GLU A 16 3.15 6.35 12.06
N VAL A 17 3.96 5.33 11.74
CA VAL A 17 3.62 4.27 10.78
C VAL A 17 3.26 2.99 11.52
N LEU A 18 2.00 2.58 11.41
CA LEU A 18 1.55 1.26 11.85
C LEU A 18 1.65 0.28 10.67
N TRP A 19 2.57 -0.67 10.73
CA TRP A 19 2.78 -1.66 9.68
C TRP A 19 2.16 -3.00 10.08
N TYR A 20 1.05 -3.34 9.45
CA TYR A 20 0.47 -4.67 9.57
C TYR A 20 1.25 -5.71 8.78
N THR A 21 1.65 -6.78 9.45
CA THR A 21 2.40 -7.88 8.86
C THR A 21 2.03 -9.20 9.53
N TYR A 22 1.92 -10.27 8.76
CA TYR A 22 1.83 -11.64 9.29
C TYR A 22 3.19 -12.35 9.31
N ALA A 23 4.24 -11.68 8.85
CA ALA A 23 5.58 -12.23 8.85
C ALA A 23 6.07 -12.47 10.28
N ASP A 24 6.92 -13.46 10.45
CA ASP A 24 7.56 -13.78 11.71
C ASP A 24 8.36 -12.56 12.26
N PRO A 25 8.40 -12.32 13.58
CA PRO A 25 9.19 -11.25 14.19
C PRO A 25 10.68 -11.21 13.78
N MET A 26 11.27 -12.38 13.52
CA MET A 26 12.66 -12.60 13.11
C MET A 26 12.83 -12.66 11.59
N SER A 27 11.76 -12.48 10.82
CA SER A 27 11.81 -12.56 9.36
C SER A 27 12.68 -11.49 8.71
N ARG A 28 13.27 -11.87 7.58
CA ARG A 28 13.99 -10.93 6.70
C ARG A 28 13.11 -9.78 6.26
N TYR A 29 11.82 -10.05 5.99
CA TYR A 29 10.85 -9.03 5.63
C TYR A 29 10.80 -7.92 6.68
N ARG A 30 10.55 -8.25 7.97
CA ARG A 30 10.49 -7.23 9.03
C ARG A 30 11.84 -6.51 9.21
N SER A 31 12.95 -7.23 9.11
CA SER A 31 14.30 -6.64 9.19
C SER A 31 14.54 -5.59 8.08
N MET A 32 14.16 -5.90 6.84
CA MET A 32 14.33 -5.00 5.71
C MET A 32 13.37 -3.80 5.76
N ILE A 33 12.14 -3.97 6.26
CA ILE A 33 11.22 -2.85 6.49
C ILE A 33 11.76 -1.89 7.56
N ARG A 34 12.35 -2.41 8.65
CA ARG A 34 13.06 -1.58 9.64
C ARG A 34 14.23 -0.81 9.01
N SER A 35 14.98 -1.48 8.13
CA SER A 35 16.10 -0.87 7.41
C SER A 35 15.64 0.24 6.46
N LEU A 36 14.54 0.05 5.74
CA LEU A 36 13.94 1.12 4.94
C LEU A 36 13.52 2.30 5.83
N ALA A 37 12.81 2.04 6.93
CA ALA A 37 12.34 3.08 7.85
C ALA A 37 13.48 3.89 8.47
N SER A 38 14.66 3.28 8.71
CA SER A 38 15.81 3.99 9.27
C SER A 38 16.48 4.95 8.28
N VAL A 39 16.43 4.64 6.97
CA VAL A 39 17.09 5.44 5.92
C VAL A 39 16.13 6.28 5.08
N VAL A 40 14.81 6.10 5.18
CA VAL A 40 13.82 6.72 4.27
C VAL A 40 13.98 8.24 4.15
N HIS A 41 14.30 8.93 5.24
CA HIS A 41 14.51 10.38 5.29
C HIS A 41 15.68 10.86 4.40
N THR A 42 16.62 9.97 4.05
CA THR A 42 17.73 10.26 3.14
C THR A 42 17.35 10.11 1.67
N ILE A 43 16.22 9.45 1.38
CA ILE A 43 15.72 9.22 0.02
C ILE A 43 14.97 10.48 -0.42
N PRO A 44 15.31 11.13 -1.56
CA PRO A 44 14.71 12.39 -2.00
C PRO A 44 13.18 12.37 -2.11
N ALA A 45 12.60 11.24 -2.55
CA ALA A 45 11.15 11.05 -2.64
C ALA A 45 10.44 11.19 -1.28
N SER A 46 11.16 11.01 -0.17
CA SER A 46 10.60 11.19 1.16
C SER A 46 10.37 12.65 1.55
N GLY A 47 11.05 13.60 0.89
CA GLY A 47 11.08 15.00 1.32
C GLY A 47 11.65 15.21 2.73
N GLY A 48 12.53 14.31 3.19
CA GLY A 48 13.14 14.36 4.52
C GLY A 48 12.27 13.78 5.64
N ILE A 49 11.12 13.17 5.32
CA ILE A 49 10.21 12.60 6.32
C ILE A 49 10.85 11.37 6.97
N ARG A 50 10.84 11.33 8.31
CA ARG A 50 11.20 10.14 9.09
C ARG A 50 9.99 9.30 9.44
N TRP A 51 10.17 7.98 9.48
CA TRP A 51 9.14 7.04 9.89
C TRP A 51 9.43 6.52 11.28
N HIS A 52 8.45 6.62 12.17
CA HIS A 52 8.41 5.84 13.39
C HIS A 52 7.58 4.59 13.17
N LEU A 53 8.28 3.48 12.97
CA LEU A 53 7.67 2.22 12.60
C LEU A 53 7.24 1.42 13.83
N THR A 54 5.97 1.04 13.89
CA THR A 54 5.43 0.04 14.82
C THR A 54 4.83 -1.11 14.04
N PHE A 55 5.19 -2.35 14.36
CA PHE A 55 4.55 -3.52 13.78
C PHE A 55 3.26 -3.89 14.51
N PHE A 56 2.27 -4.32 13.74
CA PHE A 56 1.00 -4.88 14.21
C PHE A 56 0.79 -6.21 13.49
N ASP A 57 0.39 -7.26 14.19
CA ASP A 57 0.29 -8.60 13.62
C ASP A 57 -0.89 -9.38 14.24
N PRO A 58 -1.15 -10.64 13.81
CA PRO A 58 -2.25 -11.45 14.36
C PRO A 58 -2.18 -11.72 15.86
N THR A 59 -1.02 -11.57 16.52
CA THR A 59 -0.84 -11.91 17.94
C THR A 59 -0.73 -10.66 18.83
N THR A 60 -0.46 -9.50 18.23
CA THR A 60 -0.37 -8.22 18.93
C THR A 60 -1.74 -7.73 19.40
N PRO A 61 -1.87 -7.23 20.65
CA PRO A 61 -3.10 -6.56 21.10
C PRO A 61 -3.51 -5.41 20.20
N ARG A 62 -4.81 -5.11 20.13
CA ARG A 62 -5.34 -4.02 19.30
C ARG A 62 -4.61 -2.69 19.60
N PRO A 63 -3.97 -2.06 18.60
CA PRO A 63 -3.38 -0.75 18.78
C PRO A 63 -4.45 0.35 18.92
N ALA A 64 -4.07 1.46 19.55
CA ALA A 64 -4.81 2.71 19.50
C ALA A 64 -4.60 3.35 18.12
N PHE A 65 -5.39 2.92 17.13
CA PHE A 65 -5.26 3.32 15.72
C PHE A 65 -5.21 4.83 15.50
N GLU A 66 -5.90 5.61 16.33
CA GLU A 66 -5.91 7.08 16.32
C GLU A 66 -4.56 7.74 16.64
N ARG A 67 -3.57 6.99 17.13
CA ARG A 67 -2.21 7.48 17.40
C ARG A 67 -1.28 7.42 16.19
N PHE A 68 -1.72 6.81 15.10
CA PHE A 68 -0.90 6.60 13.91
C PHE A 68 -1.39 7.46 12.76
N ASP A 69 -0.45 7.96 11.95
CA ASP A 69 -0.77 8.74 10.75
C ASP A 69 -1.17 7.84 9.59
N VAL A 70 -0.63 6.61 9.55
CA VAL A 70 -0.89 5.66 8.47
C VAL A 70 -0.85 4.21 8.95
N LEU A 71 -1.82 3.43 8.49
CA LEU A 71 -1.83 1.97 8.55
C LEU A 71 -1.41 1.43 7.19
N VAL A 72 -0.28 0.73 7.18
CA VAL A 72 0.25 0.01 6.02
C VAL A 72 -0.12 -1.46 6.18
N ILE A 73 -0.69 -2.06 5.14
CA ILE A 73 -1.09 -3.46 5.13
C ILE A 73 -0.21 -4.18 4.12
N GLN A 74 0.67 -5.05 4.64
CA GLN A 74 1.55 -5.92 3.87
C GLN A 74 0.80 -6.64 2.74
N SER A 75 1.49 -6.85 1.62
CA SER A 75 1.01 -7.68 0.53
C SER A 75 0.78 -9.11 0.95
N GLY A 76 -0.20 -9.78 0.35
CA GLY A 76 -0.44 -11.20 0.59
C GLY A 76 0.59 -12.11 -0.06
N GLU A 77 1.85 -11.68 -0.18
CA GLU A 77 3.02 -12.41 -0.67
C GLU A 77 3.81 -13.01 0.49
N ALA A 78 4.18 -14.28 0.40
CA ALA A 78 4.79 -14.99 1.52
C ALA A 78 6.33 -14.97 1.48
N PHE A 79 6.94 -14.54 0.38
CA PHE A 79 8.40 -14.48 0.26
C PHE A 79 9.05 -13.69 1.42
N LEU A 80 10.11 -14.25 2.03
CA LEU A 80 10.90 -13.65 3.12
C LEU A 80 10.14 -13.43 4.45
N THR A 81 8.96 -14.02 4.61
CA THR A 81 8.11 -13.78 5.79
C THR A 81 8.32 -14.76 6.93
N GLY A 82 9.01 -15.88 6.70
CA GLY A 82 9.35 -16.87 7.72
C GLY A 82 10.50 -16.49 8.64
N ASP A 83 10.71 -17.27 9.71
CA ASP A 83 11.97 -17.26 10.45
C ASP A 83 13.11 -17.62 9.47
N GLU A 84 14.15 -16.78 9.42
CA GLU A 84 15.33 -16.99 8.59
C GLU A 84 16.03 -18.32 8.89
N ASN A 85 15.90 -18.82 10.13
CA ASN A 85 16.47 -20.09 10.57
C ASN A 85 15.66 -21.29 10.06
N GLU A 86 14.34 -21.16 9.98
CA GLU A 86 13.43 -22.26 9.64
C GLU A 86 13.09 -22.33 8.14
N LYS A 87 13.48 -21.30 7.37
CA LYS A 87 13.34 -21.20 5.89
C LYS A 87 11.92 -21.45 5.36
N THR A 88 10.91 -21.34 6.22
CA THR A 88 9.51 -21.61 5.86
C THR A 88 8.74 -20.30 5.87
N ASN A 89 8.26 -19.89 4.69
CA ASN A 89 7.45 -18.69 4.56
C ASN A 89 6.13 -18.80 5.35
N MET A 90 5.67 -17.66 5.91
CA MET A 90 4.42 -17.60 6.64
C MET A 90 3.22 -17.62 5.70
N VAL A 91 2.14 -18.27 6.13
CA VAL A 91 0.86 -18.21 5.45
C VAL A 91 0.17 -16.87 5.80
N PRO A 92 -0.35 -16.11 4.81
CA PRO A 92 -0.96 -14.81 5.09
C PRO A 92 -2.10 -14.88 6.11
N ASP A 93 -2.02 -14.11 7.19
CA ASP A 93 -3.06 -14.05 8.21
C ASP A 93 -3.47 -12.60 8.39
N PHE A 94 -4.73 -12.29 8.09
CA PHE A 94 -5.32 -10.95 8.18
C PHE A 94 -6.34 -10.83 9.32
N ARG A 95 -6.44 -11.81 10.23
CA ARG A 95 -7.47 -11.85 11.29
C ARG A 95 -7.49 -10.60 12.16
N SER A 96 -6.33 -10.02 12.44
CA SER A 96 -6.21 -8.76 13.21
C SER A 96 -6.72 -7.54 12.44
N ILE A 97 -6.60 -7.50 11.12
CA ILE A 97 -7.24 -6.46 10.31
C ILE A 97 -8.76 -6.62 10.33
N LEU A 98 -9.24 -7.86 10.13
CA LEU A 98 -10.67 -8.16 10.04
C LEU A 98 -11.40 -7.94 11.38
N SER A 99 -10.83 -8.42 12.50
CA SER A 99 -11.44 -8.27 13.83
C SER A 99 -11.48 -6.83 14.34
N ASN A 100 -10.65 -5.94 13.78
CA ASN A 100 -10.56 -4.55 14.16
C ASN A 100 -11.29 -3.58 13.21
N ARG A 101 -12.10 -4.07 12.27
CA ARG A 101 -12.88 -3.27 11.29
C ARG A 101 -13.41 -1.96 11.87
N ARG A 102 -14.22 -2.04 12.92
CA ARG A 102 -14.90 -0.86 13.52
C ARG A 102 -13.92 0.17 14.11
N TYR A 103 -12.76 -0.27 14.62
CA TYR A 103 -11.76 0.64 15.17
C TYR A 103 -10.96 1.32 14.07
N ILE A 104 -10.60 0.58 13.02
CA ILE A 104 -9.94 1.11 11.83
C ILE A 104 -10.86 2.14 11.17
N GLU A 105 -12.14 1.80 10.91
CA GLU A 105 -13.13 2.72 10.32
C GLU A 105 -13.29 4.02 11.12
N ARG A 106 -13.26 3.95 12.46
CA ARG A 106 -13.36 5.14 13.33
C ARG A 106 -12.12 6.04 13.28
N ALA A 107 -10.93 5.45 13.16
CA ALA A 107 -9.68 6.20 13.09
C ALA A 107 -9.37 6.69 11.66
N ARG A 108 -9.88 5.99 10.64
CA ARG A 108 -9.55 6.19 9.23
C ARG A 108 -9.84 7.61 8.77
N GLY A 109 -8.85 8.19 8.11
CA GLY A 109 -8.91 9.49 7.46
C GLY A 109 -9.56 9.43 6.08
N ASP A 110 -9.33 10.47 5.29
CA ASP A 110 -9.83 10.63 3.92
C ASP A 110 -8.91 10.01 2.86
N ARG A 111 -7.73 9.50 3.25
CA ARG A 111 -6.73 8.96 2.34
C ARG A 111 -6.63 7.46 2.40
N THR A 112 -6.82 6.84 1.25
CA THR A 112 -6.54 5.42 1.05
C THR A 112 -5.85 5.24 -0.28
N PHE A 113 -4.72 4.53 -0.26
CA PHE A 113 -3.97 4.13 -1.43
C PHE A 113 -3.98 2.61 -1.53
N LEU A 114 -4.40 2.09 -2.68
CA LEU A 114 -4.43 0.66 -2.96
C LEU A 114 -3.62 0.40 -4.22
N THR A 115 -2.73 -0.58 -4.19
CA THR A 115 -1.93 -0.97 -5.35
C THR A 115 -1.99 -2.48 -5.54
N GLY A 116 -2.09 -2.93 -6.79
CA GLY A 116 -2.09 -4.37 -7.12
C GLY A 116 -0.69 -4.99 -7.11
N SER A 117 0.33 -4.21 -6.73
CA SER A 117 1.71 -4.64 -6.57
C SER A 117 2.00 -5.05 -5.13
N ASP A 118 2.81 -6.06 -4.94
CA ASP A 118 3.60 -6.39 -3.74
C ASP A 118 4.89 -5.55 -3.66
N ALA A 119 4.75 -4.24 -3.87
CA ALA A 119 5.87 -3.31 -3.89
C ALA A 119 6.63 -3.26 -2.56
N ASP A 120 5.98 -3.57 -1.44
CA ASP A 120 6.62 -3.75 -0.15
C ASP A 120 7.68 -4.86 -0.19
N LEU A 121 7.42 -5.97 -0.87
CA LEU A 121 8.41 -7.03 -1.07
C LEU A 121 9.51 -6.61 -2.06
N HIS A 122 9.10 -6.11 -3.22
CA HIS A 122 9.99 -5.70 -4.31
C HIS A 122 10.94 -4.57 -3.88
N ALA A 123 10.52 -3.70 -2.97
CA ALA A 123 11.39 -2.68 -2.39
C ALA A 123 12.57 -3.30 -1.62
N MET A 124 12.36 -4.43 -0.94
CA MET A 124 13.39 -5.09 -0.12
C MET A 124 14.49 -5.75 -0.95
N VAL A 125 14.23 -6.02 -2.23
CA VAL A 125 15.24 -6.60 -3.13
C VAL A 125 15.74 -5.61 -4.18
N GLY A 126 15.21 -4.39 -4.18
CA GLY A 126 15.61 -3.33 -5.10
C GLY A 126 15.08 -3.50 -6.52
N ASP A 127 13.87 -4.01 -6.71
CA ASP A 127 13.32 -4.13 -8.07
C ASP A 127 12.96 -2.76 -8.66
N THR A 128 13.46 -2.54 -9.87
CA THR A 128 13.22 -1.37 -10.71
C THR A 128 13.47 -1.76 -12.16
N GLY A 129 12.64 -1.27 -13.08
CA GLY A 129 12.88 -1.46 -14.51
C GLY A 129 14.02 -0.59 -15.08
N ASN A 130 14.66 0.23 -14.23
CA ASN A 130 15.81 1.04 -14.60
C ASN A 130 17.17 0.41 -14.26
N ALA A 131 17.20 -0.67 -13.48
CA ALA A 131 18.46 -1.35 -13.21
C ALA A 131 18.95 -2.11 -14.46
N PRO A 132 20.26 -2.38 -14.57
CA PRO A 132 20.79 -3.20 -15.65
C PRO A 132 20.33 -4.66 -15.50
N VAL A 133 20.04 -5.32 -16.62
CA VAL A 133 19.78 -6.77 -16.63
C VAL A 133 21.06 -7.48 -16.19
N LYS A 134 21.00 -8.28 -15.12
CA LYS A 134 22.16 -9.10 -14.73
C LYS A 134 22.41 -10.17 -15.77
N GLU A 135 23.66 -10.36 -16.14
CA GLU A 135 24.10 -11.43 -17.03
C GLU A 135 23.70 -12.80 -16.44
N GLY A 136 22.90 -13.58 -17.18
CA GLY A 136 22.37 -14.87 -16.72
C GLY A 136 21.20 -14.83 -15.71
N GLY A 137 20.66 -13.65 -15.38
CA GLY A 137 19.60 -13.49 -14.37
C GLY A 137 18.24 -13.07 -14.93
N PHE A 138 17.15 -13.63 -14.39
CA PHE A 138 15.76 -13.24 -14.70
C PHE A 138 15.28 -11.96 -13.99
N ARG A 139 16.06 -11.41 -13.04
CA ARG A 139 15.63 -10.32 -12.15
C ARG A 139 16.53 -9.10 -12.27
N ILE A 140 15.91 -7.94 -12.51
CA ILE A 140 16.58 -6.65 -12.62
C ILE A 140 16.51 -5.95 -11.26
N THR A 141 17.57 -6.08 -10.45
CA THR A 141 17.66 -5.42 -9.14
C THR A 141 18.77 -4.40 -9.07
N CYS A 142 18.51 -3.27 -8.43
CA CYS A 142 19.52 -2.32 -8.01
C CYS A 142 20.24 -2.80 -6.74
N ASN A 143 21.50 -2.42 -6.58
CA ASN A 143 22.33 -2.75 -5.41
C ASN A 143 23.34 -1.61 -5.20
N PRO A 144 23.56 -1.11 -3.96
CA PRO A 144 22.88 -1.46 -2.71
C PRO A 144 21.43 -1.01 -2.63
N VAL A 145 20.57 -1.87 -2.07
CA VAL A 145 19.13 -1.58 -1.85
C VAL A 145 18.99 -0.34 -0.95
N PHE A 146 17.99 0.49 -1.24
CA PHE A 146 17.67 1.78 -0.59
C PHE A 146 18.69 2.92 -0.76
N VAL A 147 19.95 2.63 -1.03
CA VAL A 147 21.01 3.65 -1.15
C VAL A 147 21.30 4.00 -2.61
N ALA A 148 21.23 3.04 -3.53
CA ALA A 148 21.43 3.33 -4.93
C ALA A 148 20.25 4.14 -5.49
N THR A 149 20.54 5.27 -6.14
CA THR A 149 19.53 6.19 -6.68
C THR A 149 18.61 5.54 -7.72
N THR A 150 19.13 4.55 -8.45
CA THR A 150 18.37 3.75 -9.42
C THR A 150 17.24 2.97 -8.76
N CYS A 151 17.37 2.59 -7.47
CA CYS A 151 16.33 1.89 -6.72
C CYS A 151 15.08 2.74 -6.45
N TRP A 152 15.24 4.06 -6.43
CA TRP A 152 14.19 4.96 -5.98
C TRP A 152 13.10 5.13 -7.03
N ASP A 153 13.45 5.13 -8.32
CA ASP A 153 12.48 4.99 -9.40
C ASP A 153 12.12 3.50 -9.59
N GLY A 154 11.31 2.98 -8.67
CA GLY A 154 10.98 1.56 -8.58
C GLY A 154 10.11 1.26 -7.36
N ALA A 155 10.15 0.02 -6.89
CA ALA A 155 9.28 -0.43 -5.80
C ALA A 155 9.49 0.36 -4.49
N ALA A 156 10.73 0.75 -4.19
CA ALA A 156 11.04 1.55 -3.00
C ALA A 156 10.36 2.93 -3.04
N GLY A 157 10.47 3.66 -4.16
CA GLY A 157 9.79 4.95 -4.30
C GLY A 157 8.27 4.81 -4.28
N HIS A 158 7.72 3.75 -4.86
CA HIS A 158 6.28 3.47 -4.82
C HIS A 158 5.76 3.32 -3.39
N VAL A 159 6.46 2.54 -2.56
CA VAL A 159 6.15 2.36 -1.13
C VAL A 159 6.26 3.69 -0.37
N ILE A 160 7.35 4.43 -0.57
CA ILE A 160 7.61 5.70 0.14
C ILE A 160 6.55 6.75 -0.20
N ASN A 161 6.26 6.91 -1.49
CA ASN A 161 5.27 7.89 -1.96
C ASN A 161 3.87 7.56 -1.44
N ALA A 162 3.48 6.28 -1.46
CA ALA A 162 2.19 5.83 -0.92
C ALA A 162 2.03 6.16 0.56
N ILE A 163 3.03 5.81 1.38
CA ILE A 163 3.01 6.01 2.84
C ILE A 163 3.01 7.50 3.19
N ASN A 164 3.91 8.28 2.59
CA ASN A 164 4.02 9.71 2.89
C ASN A 164 2.78 10.49 2.42
N TRP A 165 2.19 10.12 1.29
CA TRP A 165 0.94 10.72 0.85
C TRP A 165 -0.19 10.35 1.81
N ALA A 166 -0.35 9.07 2.16
CA ALA A 166 -1.43 8.60 3.02
C ALA A 166 -1.34 9.18 4.45
N ALA A 167 -0.15 9.45 4.97
CA ALA A 167 0.07 10.07 6.28
C ALA A 167 -0.17 11.59 6.33
N GLY A 168 -0.20 12.29 5.18
CA GLY A 168 -0.07 13.76 5.13
C GLY A 168 -1.28 14.63 5.52
N GLY A 169 -2.09 14.30 6.53
CA GLY A 169 -3.37 14.98 6.86
C GLY A 169 -4.30 14.14 7.71
N ARG A 170 -5.62 14.41 7.72
CA ARG A 170 -6.45 14.08 8.89
C ARG A 170 -6.82 12.60 9.03
N GLY A 171 -6.62 12.09 10.26
CA GLY A 171 -6.94 10.71 10.62
C GLY A 171 -5.95 9.70 10.05
N LEU A 172 -6.21 8.42 10.32
CA LEU A 172 -5.38 7.30 9.89
C LEU A 172 -5.49 7.10 8.37
N GLY A 173 -4.42 7.40 7.63
CA GLY A 173 -4.30 7.02 6.23
C GLY A 173 -4.20 5.50 6.06
N ILE A 174 -4.64 4.99 4.91
CA ILE A 174 -4.51 3.56 4.58
C ILE A 174 -3.60 3.39 3.37
N VAL A 175 -2.65 2.46 3.47
CA VAL A 175 -1.90 1.92 2.34
C VAL A 175 -2.10 0.41 2.33
N SER A 176 -2.54 -0.17 1.22
CA SER A 176 -2.59 -1.62 1.07
C SER A 176 -1.98 -2.08 -0.24
N PHE A 177 -1.08 -3.05 -0.12
CA PHE A 177 -0.53 -3.81 -1.22
C PHE A 177 -1.44 -5.00 -1.48
N VAL A 178 -2.31 -4.87 -2.47
CA VAL A 178 -3.36 -5.82 -2.82
C VAL A 178 -2.76 -6.89 -3.75
N ALA A 179 -2.02 -7.82 -3.16
CA ALA A 179 -1.53 -9.03 -3.83
C ALA A 179 -2.31 -10.26 -3.31
N ALA A 180 -2.71 -11.15 -4.22
CA ALA A 180 -3.57 -12.29 -3.91
C ALA A 180 -2.95 -13.63 -4.35
N GLU A 181 -1.69 -13.86 -3.98
CA GLU A 181 -0.98 -15.11 -4.24
C GLU A 181 -1.65 -16.30 -3.53
N PHE A 182 -2.19 -16.07 -2.32
CA PHE A 182 -2.86 -17.09 -1.52
C PHE A 182 -4.38 -16.81 -1.40
N PRO A 183 -5.23 -17.83 -1.19
CA PRO A 183 -6.68 -17.64 -1.07
C PRO A 183 -7.09 -16.66 0.04
N ASN A 184 -6.42 -16.72 1.19
CA ASN A 184 -6.60 -15.86 2.36
C ASN A 184 -6.05 -14.43 2.19
N SER A 185 -5.24 -14.18 1.15
CA SER A 185 -4.72 -12.85 0.88
C SER A 185 -5.80 -11.87 0.41
N ARG A 186 -6.99 -12.33 -0.02
CA ARG A 186 -8.10 -11.49 -0.48
C ARG A 186 -8.94 -10.90 0.66
N TRP A 187 -8.28 -10.48 1.74
CA TRP A 187 -8.94 -9.99 2.96
C TRP A 187 -9.86 -8.81 2.68
N TRP A 188 -9.59 -7.98 1.66
CA TRP A 188 -10.43 -6.84 1.28
C TRP A 188 -11.83 -7.21 0.77
N LEU A 189 -12.05 -8.45 0.33
CA LEU A 189 -13.38 -8.97 -0.04
C LEU A 189 -14.09 -9.68 1.11
N HIS A 190 -13.40 -9.92 2.22
CA HIS A 190 -13.96 -10.61 3.38
C HIS A 190 -15.13 -9.79 3.97
N PRO A 191 -16.22 -10.43 4.45
CA PRO A 191 -17.36 -9.75 5.06
C PRO A 191 -17.03 -8.69 6.12
N ASP A 192 -15.99 -8.99 6.90
CA ASP A 192 -15.50 -8.14 7.99
C ASP A 192 -14.41 -7.16 7.57
N SER A 193 -14.14 -6.98 6.28
CA SER A 193 -13.19 -5.96 5.83
C SER A 193 -13.80 -4.56 5.85
N PHE A 194 -13.01 -3.59 6.32
CA PHE A 194 -13.35 -2.17 6.24
C PHE A 194 -13.29 -1.60 4.80
N LEU A 195 -12.73 -2.35 3.84
CA LEU A 195 -12.71 -1.97 2.42
C LEU A 195 -13.78 -2.70 1.60
N ARG A 196 -14.52 -3.64 2.19
CA ARG A 196 -15.44 -4.50 1.43
C ARG A 196 -16.46 -3.68 0.65
N GLU A 197 -17.16 -2.76 1.32
CA GLU A 197 -18.22 -1.97 0.71
C GLU A 197 -17.70 -1.07 -0.44
N GLU A 198 -16.45 -0.62 -0.33
CA GLU A 198 -15.79 0.18 -1.36
C GLU A 198 -15.37 -0.66 -2.58
N LEU A 199 -15.05 -1.94 -2.39
CA LEU A 199 -14.42 -2.79 -3.41
C LEU A 199 -15.31 -3.93 -3.93
N SER A 200 -16.46 -4.23 -3.30
CA SER A 200 -17.31 -5.36 -3.66
C SER A 200 -18.23 -5.15 -4.87
N GLY A 201 -18.21 -3.97 -5.50
CA GLY A 201 -19.06 -3.64 -6.64
C GLY A 201 -20.53 -3.38 -6.27
N LEU A 202 -21.27 -2.70 -7.15
CA LEU A 202 -22.69 -2.34 -6.97
C LEU A 202 -23.67 -3.53 -7.08
N ARG A 203 -23.19 -4.73 -7.44
CA ARG A 203 -23.98 -5.96 -7.53
C ARG A 203 -23.18 -7.12 -6.94
N SER A 204 -23.81 -7.87 -6.04
CA SER A 204 -23.25 -8.68 -4.95
C SER A 204 -22.16 -9.73 -5.24
N TYR A 205 -21.57 -9.82 -6.43
CA TYR A 205 -20.58 -10.87 -6.74
C TYR A 205 -19.44 -10.47 -7.71
N SER A 206 -19.39 -9.24 -8.23
CA SER A 206 -18.26 -8.82 -9.08
C SER A 206 -17.31 -7.89 -8.31
N SER A 207 -16.22 -8.45 -7.79
CA SER A 207 -15.11 -7.69 -7.22
C SER A 207 -14.64 -6.60 -8.20
N LEU A 208 -14.48 -5.36 -7.72
CA LEU A 208 -13.84 -4.28 -8.48
C LEU A 208 -12.32 -4.45 -8.57
N VAL A 209 -11.77 -5.40 -7.81
CA VAL A 209 -10.39 -5.88 -7.89
C VAL A 209 -10.34 -7.12 -8.80
N VAL A 210 -9.48 -7.08 -9.81
CA VAL A 210 -9.18 -8.18 -10.72
C VAL A 210 -7.83 -8.77 -10.35
N VAL A 211 -7.84 -9.96 -9.73
CA VAL A 211 -6.60 -10.71 -9.43
C VAL A 211 -6.14 -11.40 -10.70
N PHE A 212 -4.88 -11.19 -11.07
CA PHE A 212 -4.27 -11.84 -12.21
C PHE A 212 -3.82 -13.25 -11.83
N GLY A 213 -4.25 -14.24 -12.63
CA GLY A 213 -3.76 -15.61 -12.49
C GLY A 213 -2.29 -15.74 -12.91
N PRO A 214 -1.68 -16.93 -12.69
CA PRO A 214 -0.34 -17.24 -13.20
C PRO A 214 -0.23 -16.90 -14.70
N GLY A 215 0.84 -16.21 -15.10
CA GLY A 215 1.08 -15.78 -16.49
C GLY A 215 0.26 -14.58 -16.99
N ARG A 216 -0.67 -14.05 -16.18
CA ARG A 216 -1.50 -12.87 -16.52
C ARG A 216 -1.15 -11.61 -15.72
N ARG A 217 -0.07 -11.65 -14.95
CA ARG A 217 0.42 -10.49 -14.22
C ARG A 217 0.78 -9.36 -15.19
N ASP A 218 0.75 -8.12 -14.68
CA ASP A 218 1.05 -6.94 -15.49
C ASP A 218 2.43 -6.39 -15.17
N ASN A 219 3.09 -5.96 -16.24
CA ASN A 219 4.46 -5.47 -16.25
C ASN A 219 4.59 -4.25 -17.19
N ALA A 220 3.46 -3.70 -17.67
CA ALA A 220 3.41 -2.51 -18.52
C ALA A 220 2.65 -1.37 -17.82
N PRO A 221 3.11 -0.88 -16.65
CA PRO A 221 2.46 0.22 -15.96
C PRO A 221 2.61 1.54 -16.72
N VAL A 222 1.54 2.31 -16.76
CA VAL A 222 1.48 3.64 -17.38
C VAL A 222 1.14 4.65 -16.31
N ILE A 223 2.07 5.56 -15.99
CA ILE A 223 1.76 6.73 -15.16
C ILE A 223 1.06 7.77 -16.06
N PRO A 224 -0.22 8.09 -15.83
CA PRO A 224 -0.92 9.11 -16.63
C PRO A 224 -0.23 10.46 -16.50
N SER A 225 -0.24 11.26 -17.56
CA SER A 225 0.32 12.63 -17.54
C SER A 225 -0.25 13.46 -16.38
N ALA A 226 -1.57 13.38 -16.14
CA ALA A 226 -2.25 14.05 -15.03
C ALA A 226 -1.76 13.63 -13.63
N MET A 227 -1.16 12.44 -13.51
CA MET A 227 -0.64 11.91 -12.25
C MET A 227 0.90 11.94 -12.16
N SER A 228 1.60 12.36 -13.22
CA SER A 228 3.06 12.34 -13.29
C SER A 228 3.74 13.28 -12.29
N THR A 229 3.12 14.41 -11.96
CA THR A 229 3.60 15.37 -10.95
C THR A 229 2.91 15.18 -9.60
N HIS A 230 2.00 14.21 -9.47
CA HIS A 230 1.31 13.95 -8.22
C HIS A 230 2.28 13.31 -7.22
N ARG A 231 2.13 13.62 -5.92
CA ARG A 231 3.04 13.11 -4.86
C ARG A 231 3.15 11.58 -4.83
N LEU A 232 2.09 10.88 -5.22
CA LEU A 232 2.09 9.41 -5.34
C LEU A 232 3.07 8.88 -6.40
N ASN A 233 3.41 9.68 -7.42
CA ASN A 233 4.33 9.30 -8.50
C ASN A 233 5.58 10.21 -8.54
N ALA A 234 5.86 10.98 -7.49
CA ALA A 234 7.01 11.87 -7.46
C ALA A 234 8.31 11.06 -7.62
N GLY A 235 9.10 11.38 -8.65
CA GLY A 235 10.34 10.67 -8.97
C GLY A 235 10.16 9.26 -9.54
N LEU A 236 8.93 8.85 -9.86
CA LEU A 236 8.62 7.56 -10.47
C LEU A 236 8.39 7.69 -11.97
N THR A 237 8.75 6.65 -12.72
CA THR A 237 8.45 6.49 -14.13
C THR A 237 7.75 5.16 -14.38
N SER A 238 7.00 5.08 -15.48
CA SER A 238 6.46 3.82 -15.99
C SER A 238 7.52 2.74 -16.15
N LYS A 239 8.73 3.11 -16.58
CA LYS A 239 9.84 2.18 -16.72
C LYS A 239 10.30 1.67 -15.35
N GLY A 240 10.49 2.56 -14.37
CA GLY A 240 10.89 2.17 -13.02
C GLY A 240 9.91 1.21 -12.37
N LEU A 241 8.61 1.39 -12.61
CA LEU A 241 7.54 0.50 -12.12
C LEU A 241 7.40 -0.83 -12.87
N SER A 242 8.19 -1.07 -13.93
CA SER A 242 8.12 -2.28 -14.77
C SER A 242 9.25 -3.27 -14.47
N ASN A 243 9.14 -4.49 -15.00
CA ASN A 243 10.20 -5.52 -15.04
C ASN A 243 10.65 -6.07 -13.68
N TRP A 244 9.77 -6.08 -12.67
CA TRP A 244 10.09 -6.63 -11.34
C TRP A 244 9.94 -8.15 -11.27
N ASN A 245 10.12 -8.88 -12.38
CA ASN A 245 9.65 -10.27 -12.50
C ASN A 245 8.13 -10.40 -12.22
N ASN A 246 7.37 -9.46 -12.81
CA ASN A 246 5.94 -9.16 -12.69
C ASN A 246 5.56 -8.12 -11.63
N SER A 247 5.54 -6.84 -12.00
CA SER A 247 5.31 -5.75 -11.04
C SER A 247 3.91 -5.68 -10.39
N PHE A 248 2.88 -6.20 -11.05
CA PHE A 248 1.49 -6.11 -10.55
C PHE A 248 0.74 -7.44 -10.67
N HIS A 249 0.15 -7.87 -9.57
CA HIS A 249 -0.56 -9.14 -9.37
C HIS A 249 -2.08 -8.95 -9.39
N ALA A 250 -2.55 -7.70 -9.28
CA ALA A 250 -3.94 -7.34 -9.43
C ALA A 250 -4.09 -6.00 -10.15
N GLY A 251 -5.32 -5.72 -10.58
CA GLY A 251 -5.74 -4.42 -11.04
C GLY A 251 -7.11 -4.06 -10.47
N PHE A 252 -7.51 -2.82 -10.66
CA PHE A 252 -8.75 -2.23 -10.20
C PHE A 252 -9.54 -1.75 -11.41
N ARG A 253 -10.85 -2.01 -11.46
CA ARG A 253 -11.72 -1.39 -12.46
C ARG A 253 -11.62 0.13 -12.32
N ARG A 254 -11.47 0.86 -13.43
CA ARG A 254 -11.18 2.32 -13.38
C ARG A 254 -12.29 3.17 -12.75
N ALA A 255 -13.53 2.69 -12.73
CA ALA A 255 -14.68 3.41 -12.19
C ALA A 255 -15.08 2.91 -10.79
N ILE A 256 -14.15 2.95 -9.84
CA ILE A 256 -14.48 2.72 -8.42
C ILE A 256 -14.90 4.07 -7.82
N PRO A 257 -16.15 4.22 -7.33
CA PRO A 257 -16.60 5.46 -6.73
C PRO A 257 -15.68 5.93 -5.59
N GLY A 258 -15.30 7.21 -5.61
CA GLY A 258 -14.44 7.82 -4.59
C GLY A 258 -12.93 7.54 -4.75
N TYR A 259 -12.53 6.85 -5.83
CA TYR A 259 -11.15 6.58 -6.16
C TYR A 259 -10.78 7.11 -7.54
N VAL A 260 -9.54 7.59 -7.66
CA VAL A 260 -8.90 7.96 -8.93
C VAL A 260 -7.76 7.00 -9.26
N PRO A 261 -7.55 6.68 -10.54
CA PRO A 261 -6.40 5.90 -10.99
C PRO A 261 -5.09 6.68 -10.82
N VAL A 262 -4.08 6.03 -10.23
CA VAL A 262 -2.74 6.58 -9.99
C VAL A 262 -1.73 6.03 -11.00
N VAL A 263 -1.81 4.72 -11.23
CA VAL A 263 -1.03 3.98 -12.23
C VAL A 263 -2.02 3.17 -13.04
N LEU A 264 -1.93 3.24 -14.36
CA LEU A 264 -2.77 2.50 -15.29
C LEU A 264 -2.08 1.25 -15.80
N SER A 265 -2.88 0.28 -16.23
CA SER A 265 -2.39 -0.85 -16.99
C SER A 265 -2.29 -0.49 -18.47
N GLY A 266 -1.10 -0.66 -19.07
CA GLY A 266 -0.91 -0.60 -20.52
C GLY A 266 -1.34 -1.89 -21.22
N ARG A 267 -1.38 -3.02 -20.50
CA ARG A 267 -1.79 -4.33 -21.02
C ARG A 267 -3.30 -4.56 -21.00
N TYR A 268 -3.98 -4.01 -19.99
CA TYR A 268 -5.40 -4.17 -19.70
C TYR A 268 -6.05 -2.78 -19.61
N PRO A 269 -6.50 -2.20 -20.74
CA PRO A 269 -6.94 -0.80 -20.83
C PRO A 269 -8.10 -0.40 -19.91
N ASP A 270 -8.86 -1.35 -19.36
CA ASP A 270 -9.96 -1.07 -18.42
C ASP A 270 -9.53 -1.05 -16.95
N LEU A 271 -8.25 -1.30 -16.67
CA LEU A 271 -7.72 -1.44 -15.33
C LEU A 271 -6.78 -0.29 -14.96
N ALA A 272 -6.85 0.07 -13.68
CA ALA A 272 -5.81 0.76 -12.95
C ALA A 272 -4.98 -0.28 -12.17
N LEU A 273 -3.68 -0.06 -12.05
CA LEU A 273 -2.78 -0.90 -11.27
C LEU A 273 -2.57 -0.35 -9.86
N ALA A 274 -2.80 0.95 -9.67
CA ALA A 274 -2.92 1.58 -8.36
C ALA A 274 -4.01 2.65 -8.40
N ILE A 275 -4.72 2.82 -7.28
CA ILE A 275 -5.79 3.79 -7.09
C ILE A 275 -5.61 4.53 -5.76
N ALA A 276 -6.10 5.76 -5.69
CA ALA A 276 -6.10 6.56 -4.47
C ALA A 276 -7.44 7.23 -4.29
N THR A 277 -7.82 7.51 -3.06
CA THR A 277 -9.02 8.32 -2.80
C THR A 277 -8.84 9.72 -3.37
N ASP A 278 -9.90 10.25 -3.98
CA ASP A 278 -9.92 11.56 -4.64
C ASP A 278 -10.29 12.71 -3.69
N GLY A 279 -10.34 12.43 -2.38
CA GLY A 279 -10.79 13.37 -1.35
C GLY A 279 -12.33 13.54 -1.27
N THR A 280 -13.11 12.84 -2.10
CA THR A 280 -14.59 12.89 -2.10
C THR A 280 -15.25 11.80 -1.27
N LEU A 281 -14.49 10.79 -0.80
CA LEU A 281 -14.93 9.82 0.20
C LEU A 281 -15.12 10.52 1.55
N ARG A 282 -16.23 11.25 1.67
CA ARG A 282 -16.76 11.68 2.94
C ARG A 282 -17.30 10.43 3.62
N HIS A 283 -16.62 10.00 4.68
CA HIS A 283 -17.11 8.99 5.61
C HIS A 283 -18.60 9.15 5.82
N ARG A 284 -19.38 8.13 5.43
CA ARG A 284 -20.71 7.90 6.00
C ARG A 284 -20.51 7.48 7.47
N ALA A 285 -20.01 8.39 8.28
CA ALA A 285 -19.98 8.22 9.72
C ALA A 285 -21.44 8.29 10.22
N ALA A 286 -21.95 7.13 10.62
CA ALA A 286 -23.05 6.96 11.56
C ALA A 286 -24.31 7.81 11.32
N ALA A 287 -25.10 7.47 10.30
CA ALA A 287 -26.55 7.61 10.48
C ALA A 287 -26.99 6.56 11.50
N ARG A 288 -27.01 6.94 12.79
CA ARG A 288 -27.81 6.22 13.80
C ARG A 288 -29.22 6.03 13.20
N PRO A 289 -29.80 4.83 13.21
CA PRO A 289 -31.24 4.75 13.13
C PRO A 289 -31.73 5.46 14.39
N THR A 290 -32.28 6.66 14.23
CA THR A 290 -33.15 7.24 15.24
C THR A 290 -34.26 6.24 15.45
N SER A 291 -34.20 5.50 16.56
CA SER A 291 -35.35 4.77 17.07
C SER A 291 -36.40 5.84 17.40
N SER A 292 -37.31 6.10 16.48
CA SER A 292 -38.58 6.74 16.82
C SER A 292 -39.36 5.72 17.64
N ARG A 293 -39.10 5.70 18.95
CA ARG A 293 -40.19 5.47 19.90
C ARG A 293 -41.13 6.66 19.73
N GLY A 294 -42.30 6.40 19.16
CA GLY A 294 -43.49 7.25 19.22
C GLY A 294 -44.63 6.42 19.83
N PRO A 295 -45.61 7.05 20.49
CA PRO A 295 -46.08 6.62 21.80
C PRO A 295 -47.42 5.86 21.79
N GLN A 296 -47.59 5.08 22.86
CA GLN A 296 -48.80 4.40 23.37
C GLN A 296 -49.35 3.24 22.55
#